data_AF-A0A975GI28-F1
#
_entry.id   AF-A0A975GI28-F1
#
_cell.length_a   1.000
_cell.length_b   1.000
_cell.length_c   1.000
_cell.angle_alpha   90.00
_cell.angle_beta   90.00
_cell.angle_gamma   90.00
#
_symmetry.space_group_name_H-M   'P 1'
#
loop_
_entity.id
_entity.type
_entity.pdbx_description
1 polymer ?
#
loop_
_entity_poly.entity_id
_entity_poly.type
_entity_poly.pdbx_seq_one_letter_code
_entity_poly.pdbx_strand_id
1 'polypeptide(L)'
;MQNNKNNRSFIATPLSAHGMPVFWIYILAVLGIIYVLNPGSGVLEFIPDNIPFIGNLDEGGAVLAIWYGLLELLEGKKFRNTYSKKSN
;
A
#
# COMPACT_ATOMS: atom_id res chain seq x y z
N MET A 1 -12.05 -3.61 34.35
CA MET A 1 -10.96 -3.83 33.38
C MET A 1 -11.08 -2.76 32.31
N GLN A 2 -10.20 -1.74 32.35
CA GLN A 2 -10.24 -0.64 31.39
C GLN A 2 -9.96 -1.17 29.99
N ASN A 3 -10.88 -0.89 29.09
CA ASN A 3 -10.91 -1.33 27.70
C ASN A 3 -9.76 -0.63 26.97
N ASN A 4 -8.61 -1.28 26.86
CA ASN A 4 -7.47 -0.80 26.07
C ASN A 4 -7.87 -0.89 24.59
N LYS A 5 -8.63 0.09 24.11
CA LYS A 5 -8.85 0.31 22.69
C LYS A 5 -7.51 0.67 22.10
N ASN A 6 -6.82 -0.35 21.64
CA ASN A 6 -5.58 -0.29 20.90
C ASN A 6 -5.55 0.96 20.03
N ASN A 7 -4.62 1.87 20.32
CA ASN A 7 -4.22 2.96 19.43
C ASN A 7 -3.62 2.34 18.16
N ARG A 8 -4.47 1.78 17.31
CA ARG A 8 -4.05 1.32 15.98
C ARG A 8 -3.71 2.58 15.21
N SER A 9 -2.42 2.81 15.01
CA SER A 9 -1.91 3.91 14.21
C SER A 9 -2.65 3.94 12.88
N PHE A 10 -3.04 5.12 12.41
CA PHE A 10 -3.74 5.32 11.13
C PHE A 10 -3.00 4.69 9.94
N ILE A 11 -1.69 4.50 10.06
CA ILE A 11 -0.83 3.87 9.05
C ILE A 11 -0.93 2.33 9.07
N ALA A 12 -1.42 1.75 10.16
CA ALA A 12 -1.55 0.30 10.36
C ALA A 12 -2.99 -0.19 10.20
N THR A 13 -3.90 0.62 9.66
CA THR A 13 -5.24 0.18 9.29
C THR A 13 -5.28 -0.14 7.79
N PRO A 14 -5.85 -1.30 7.39
CA PRO A 14 -5.95 -1.66 5.98
C PRO A 14 -6.85 -0.66 5.24
N LEU A 15 -6.53 -0.39 3.97
CA LEU A 15 -7.30 0.59 3.18
C LEU A 15 -8.73 0.11 2.89
N SER A 16 -8.98 -1.21 2.90
CA SER A 16 -10.33 -1.74 2.80
C SER A 16 -11.25 -1.29 3.94
N ALA A 17 -10.69 -0.97 5.11
CA ALA A 17 -11.42 -0.40 6.24
C ALA A 17 -12.02 0.98 5.92
N HIS A 18 -11.38 1.72 5.00
CA HIS A 18 -11.80 3.04 4.55
C HIS A 18 -12.77 2.98 3.36
N GLY A 19 -13.22 1.78 2.97
CA GLY A 19 -14.16 1.59 1.86
C GLY A 19 -13.50 1.47 0.48
N MET A 20 -12.16 1.41 0.41
CA MET A 20 -11.45 1.22 -0.85
C MET A 20 -11.58 -0.23 -1.34
N PRO A 21 -11.88 -0.48 -2.63
CA PRO A 21 -11.95 -1.84 -3.14
C PRO A 21 -10.57 -2.50 -3.11
N VAL A 22 -10.50 -3.70 -2.52
CA VAL A 22 -9.26 -4.46 -2.30
C VAL A 22 -8.46 -4.68 -3.60
N PHE A 23 -9.16 -4.88 -4.71
CA PHE A 23 -8.56 -5.06 -6.04
C PHE A 23 -7.68 -3.87 -6.45
N TRP A 24 -8.13 -2.64 -6.21
CA TRP A 24 -7.36 -1.44 -6.54
C TRP A 24 -6.10 -1.32 -5.68
N ILE A 25 -6.18 -1.71 -4.40
CA ILE A 25 -5.04 -1.70 -3.48
C ILE A 25 -3.95 -2.64 -4.00
N TYR A 26 -4.32 -3.85 -4.45
CA TYR A 26 -3.35 -4.79 -5.01
C TYR A 26 -2.77 -4.36 -6.35
N ILE A 27 -3.58 -3.76 -7.24
CA ILE A 27 -3.05 -3.18 -8.49
C ILE A 27 -1.99 -2.12 -8.18
N LEU A 28 -2.30 -1.17 -7.30
CA LEU A 28 -1.39 -0.09 -6.94
C LEU A 28 -0.12 -0.62 -6.29
N ALA A 29 -0.23 -1.64 -5.42
CA ALA A 29 0.92 -2.29 -4.82
C ALA A 29 1.82 -2.95 -5.88
N VAL A 30 1.25 -3.69 -6.84
CA VAL A 30 2.01 -4.34 -7.91
C VAL A 30 2.69 -3.31 -8.82
N LEU A 31 1.97 -2.24 -9.21
CA LEU A 31 2.54 -1.15 -9.98
C LEU A 31 3.69 -0.48 -9.21
N GLY A 32 3.53 -0.27 -7.90
CA GLY A 32 4.57 0.23 -7.02
C GLY A 32 5.81 -0.67 -7.01
N ILE A 33 5.65 -2.01 -6.93
CA ILE A 33 6.77 -2.96 -7.01
C ILE A 33 7.48 -2.83 -8.35
N ILE A 34 6.73 -2.81 -9.47
CA ILE A 34 7.32 -2.71 -10.81
C ILE A 34 8.08 -1.38 -10.96
N TYR A 35 7.54 -0.28 -10.44
CA TYR A 35 8.15 1.03 -10.46
C TYR A 35 9.43 1.09 -9.62
N VAL A 36 9.39 0.61 -8.37
CA VAL A 36 10.56 0.59 -7.45
C VAL A 36 11.65 -0.36 -7.96
N LEU A 37 11.28 -1.51 -8.51
CA LEU A 37 12.25 -2.43 -9.10
C LEU A 37 12.88 -1.88 -10.38
N ASN A 38 12.25 -0.88 -11.00
CA ASN A 38 12.69 -0.18 -12.18
C ASN A 38 13.39 -1.13 -13.19
N PRO A 39 12.73 -2.21 -13.66
CA PRO A 39 13.38 -3.22 -14.49
C PRO A 39 13.85 -2.66 -15.86
N GLY A 40 13.45 -1.43 -16.20
CA GLY A 40 13.84 -0.71 -17.40
C GLY A 40 15.00 0.27 -17.25
N SER A 41 15.37 0.72 -16.04
CA SER A 41 16.46 1.71 -15.89
C SER A 41 17.81 1.19 -16.35
N GLY A 42 18.13 -0.08 -16.09
CA GLY A 42 19.37 -0.70 -16.58
C GLY A 42 19.43 -0.90 -18.12
N VAL A 43 18.32 -0.72 -18.84
CA VAL A 43 18.25 -0.85 -20.31
C VAL A 43 18.05 0.51 -21.01
N LEU A 44 17.53 1.51 -20.30
CA LEU A 44 17.20 2.85 -20.82
C LEU A 44 18.11 3.97 -20.28
N GLU A 45 19.26 3.63 -19.68
CA GLU A 45 20.30 4.53 -19.15
C GLU A 45 21.05 5.37 -20.22
N PHE A 46 20.33 6.10 -21.08
CA PHE A 46 20.90 7.09 -22.01
C PHE A 46 20.39 8.52 -21.79
N ILE A 47 19.49 8.73 -20.83
CA ILE A 47 19.04 10.07 -20.41
C ILE A 47 19.36 10.24 -18.92
N PRO A 48 20.11 11.28 -18.52
CA PRO A 48 20.56 11.44 -17.14
C PRO A 48 19.41 12.00 -16.28
N ASP A 49 18.68 11.11 -15.61
CA ASP A 49 17.49 11.44 -14.79
C ASP A 49 17.80 11.76 -13.31
N ASN A 50 18.94 12.39 -13.03
CA ASN A 50 19.32 12.84 -11.68
C ASN A 50 18.75 14.23 -11.35
N ILE A 51 17.47 14.52 -11.60
CA ILE A 51 16.84 15.78 -11.14
C ILE A 51 16.39 15.62 -9.68
N PRO A 52 17.07 16.25 -8.71
CA PRO A 52 17.00 15.90 -7.30
C PRO A 52 15.76 16.43 -6.55
N PHE A 53 14.63 16.63 -7.24
CA PHE A 53 13.41 17.19 -6.64
C PHE A 53 12.09 16.51 -7.06
N ILE A 54 12.07 15.81 -8.19
CA ILE A 54 10.85 15.22 -8.77
C ILE A 54 10.96 13.68 -8.85
N GLY A 55 12.17 13.12 -8.99
CA GLY A 55 12.38 11.67 -9.15
C GLY A 55 12.12 10.80 -7.91
N ASN A 56 12.38 11.28 -6.69
CA ASN A 56 12.37 10.43 -5.47
C ASN A 56 11.06 10.47 -4.66
N LEU A 57 10.18 11.45 -4.92
CA LEU A 57 8.90 11.53 -4.20
C LEU A 57 7.93 10.46 -4.70
N ASP A 58 7.94 10.20 -6.00
CA ASP A 58 7.12 9.17 -6.64
C ASP A 58 7.54 7.76 -6.19
N GLU A 59 8.82 7.54 -5.91
CA GLU A 59 9.32 6.31 -5.27
C GLU A 59 8.76 6.13 -3.86
N GLY A 60 8.69 7.20 -3.07
CA GLY A 60 8.05 7.18 -1.75
C GLY A 60 6.56 6.82 -1.83
N GLY A 61 5.85 7.36 -2.83
CA GLY A 61 4.46 7.00 -3.11
C GLY A 61 4.31 5.52 -3.49
N ALA A 62 5.21 5.00 -4.32
CA ALA A 62 5.24 3.59 -4.70
C ALA A 62 5.48 2.68 -3.50
N VAL A 63 6.43 3.02 -2.61
CA VAL A 63 6.68 2.27 -1.36
C VAL A 63 5.45 2.27 -0.45
N LEU A 64 4.74 3.38 -0.33
CA LEU A 64 3.50 3.44 0.44
C LEU A 64 2.40 2.57 -0.18
N ALA A 65 2.26 2.55 -1.51
CA ALA A 65 1.32 1.67 -2.20
C ALA A 65 1.62 0.19 -1.93
N ILE A 66 2.90 -0.20 -1.97
CA ILE A 66 3.38 -1.54 -1.60
C ILE A 66 3.02 -1.86 -0.15
N TRP A 67 3.33 -0.94 0.77
CA TRP A 67 3.07 -1.09 2.20
C TRP A 67 1.58 -1.34 2.49
N TYR A 68 0.69 -0.55 1.90
CA TYR A 68 -0.75 -0.74 2.07
C TYR A 68 -1.25 -2.04 1.43
N GLY A 69 -0.68 -2.46 0.30
CA GLY A 69 -0.96 -3.79 -0.27
C GLY A 69 -0.57 -4.93 0.66
N LEU A 70 0.58 -4.83 1.32
CA LEU A 70 1.02 -5.82 2.31
C LEU A 70 0.13 -5.83 3.55
N LEU A 71 -0.22 -4.64 4.07
CA LEU A 71 -1.16 -4.52 5.20
C LEU A 71 -2.51 -5.13 4.88
N GLU A 72 -3.03 -4.91 3.67
CA GLU A 72 -4.28 -5.52 3.22
C GLU A 72 -4.17 -7.05 3.14
N LEU A 73 -3.02 -7.58 2.71
CA LEU A 73 -2.78 -9.02 2.65
C LEU A 73 -2.70 -9.67 4.04
N LEU A 74 -2.03 -9.01 4.99
CA LEU A 74 -1.83 -9.52 6.35
C LEU A 74 -3.07 -9.31 7.24
N GLU A 75 -3.73 -8.16 7.13
CA GLU A 75 -4.82 -7.75 8.02
C GLU A 75 -6.22 -7.78 7.39
N GLY A 76 -6.35 -7.75 6.06
CA GLY A 76 -7.64 -7.71 5.36
C GLY A 76 -8.56 -8.89 5.68
N LYS A 77 -7.99 -10.04 6.07
CA LYS A 77 -8.74 -11.22 6.57
C LYS A 77 -9.59 -10.89 7.81
N LYS A 78 -9.09 -10.05 8.72
CA LYS A 78 -9.81 -9.66 9.94
C LYS A 78 -10.99 -8.74 9.63
N PHE A 79 -10.85 -7.86 8.63
CA PHE A 79 -11.93 -6.98 8.19
C PHE A 79 -13.05 -7.72 7.44
N ARG A 80 -12.71 -8.60 6.50
CA ARG A 80 -13.71 -9.44 5.81
C ARG A 80 -14.60 -10.23 6.78
N ASN A 81 -14.01 -10.79 7.83
CA ASN A 81 -14.76 -11.50 8.86
C ASN A 81 -15.65 -10.56 9.69
N THR A 82 -15.29 -9.28 9.84
CA THR A 82 -16.09 -8.31 10.60
C THR A 82 -17.31 -7.83 9.81
N TYR A 83 -17.16 -7.58 8.49
CA TYR A 83 -18.30 -7.30 7.61
C TYR A 83 -19.23 -8.51 7.49
N SER A 84 -18.68 -9.72 7.36
CA SER A 84 -19.49 -10.94 7.31
C SER A 84 -20.26 -11.23 8.60
N LYS A 85 -19.78 -10.77 9.76
CA LYS A 85 -20.43 -10.99 11.06
C LYS A 85 -21.49 -9.93 11.40
N LYS A 86 -21.48 -8.78 10.71
CA LYS A 86 -22.43 -7.68 10.95
C LYS A 86 -23.73 -7.84 10.15
N SER A 87 -23.75 -8.72 9.15
CA SER A 87 -24.94 -9.02 8.34
C SER A 87 -25.72 -10.27 8.78
N ASN A 88 -25.38 -10.84 9.94
CA ASN A 88 -26.05 -11.99 10.58
C ASN A 88 -26.48 -11.57 12.00
#